data_AF-A0A7W8JAA2-F1
#
_entry.id   AF-A0A7W8JAA2-F1
#
_cell.length_a   1.000
_cell.length_b   1.000
_cell.length_c   1.000
_cell.angle_alpha   90.00
_cell.angle_beta   90.00
_cell.angle_gamma   90.00
#
_symmetry.space_group_name_H-M   'P 1'
#
loop_
_entity.id
_entity.type
_entity.pdbx_description
1 polymer ?
#
loop_
_entity_poly.entity_id
_entity_poly.type
_entity_poly.pdbx_seq_one_letter_code
_entity_poly.pdbx_strand_id
1 'polypeptide(L)'
;MRKDKPSILRGIVTGVTAGIVATLIMDQFQKLSSAGGKALEKQKKLADGEAPSQINREQAASEQKAAEQEGSTEIVARKIAEVTHTDLSKEEKKKAGQAVHYTFGTLMGVVYGVSSELLPEVTTGAGTAYGTLLFLAADEVAVPAFQLSPSTTDAPATDHLQHWAAHVVYGGSLELVRSLLRRIL
;
A
#
# COMPACT_ATOMS: atom_id res chain seq x y z
N MET A 1 30.18 10.97 -16.96
CA MET A 1 29.39 10.50 -15.80
C MET A 1 30.30 9.65 -14.92
N ARG A 2 30.59 10.06 -13.67
CA ARG A 2 31.29 9.20 -12.71
C ARG A 2 30.40 7.98 -12.44
N LYS A 3 30.88 6.78 -12.80
CA LYS A 3 30.26 5.54 -12.31
C LYS A 3 30.67 5.42 -10.84
N ASP A 4 29.81 5.89 -9.94
CA ASP A 4 29.99 5.62 -8.52
C ASP A 4 30.05 4.12 -8.30
N LYS A 5 30.95 3.68 -7.41
CA LYS A 5 31.02 2.28 -7.01
C LYS A 5 29.70 1.89 -6.32
N PRO A 6 29.15 0.69 -6.58
CA PRO A 6 27.95 0.23 -5.91
C PRO A 6 28.17 0.17 -4.40
N SER A 7 27.24 0.71 -3.60
CA SER A 7 27.33 0.72 -2.14
C SER A 7 26.04 0.19 -1.51
N ILE A 8 26.12 -1.01 -0.93
CA ILE A 8 24.98 -1.65 -0.26
C ILE A 8 24.47 -0.78 0.89
N LEU A 9 25.37 -0.19 1.68
CA LEU A 9 24.99 0.68 2.79
C LEU A 9 24.20 1.90 2.32
N ARG A 10 24.61 2.51 1.19
CA ARG A 10 23.85 3.61 0.57
C ARG A 10 22.48 3.13 0.10
N GLY A 11 22.40 1.96 -0.53
CA GLY A 11 21.14 1.33 -0.92
C GLY A 11 20.19 1.10 0.25
N ILE A 12 20.71 0.64 1.40
CA ILE A 12 19.93 0.45 2.63
C ILE A 12 19.43 1.80 3.16
N VAL A 13 20.32 2.78 3.35
CA VAL A 13 19.95 4.10 3.91
C VAL A 13 18.91 4.79 3.03
N THR A 14 19.17 4.86 1.72
CA THR A 14 18.22 5.46 0.77
C THR A 14 16.92 4.68 0.70
N GLY A 15 16.98 3.35 0.76
CA GLY A 15 15.81 2.47 0.74
C GLY A 15 14.93 2.57 1.98
N VAL A 16 15.50 2.68 3.18
CA VAL A 16 14.74 2.91 4.42
C VAL A 16 13.98 4.22 4.34
N THR A 17 14.68 5.33 4.03
CA THR A 17 14.05 6.65 3.96
C THR A 17 13.01 6.72 2.85
N ALA A 18 13.33 6.21 1.66
CA ALA A 18 12.41 6.17 0.53
C ALA A 18 11.19 5.30 0.84
N GLY A 19 11.36 4.14 1.47
CA GLY A 19 10.27 3.23 1.83
C GLY A 19 9.25 3.87 2.77
N ILE A 20 9.71 4.50 3.86
CA ILE A 20 8.83 5.20 4.81
C ILE A 20 8.04 6.31 4.09
N VAL A 21 8.73 7.15 3.32
CA VAL A 21 8.12 8.28 2.62
C VAL A 21 7.14 7.81 1.54
N ALA A 22 7.50 6.78 0.78
CA ALA A 22 6.65 6.21 -0.26
C ALA A 22 5.38 5.59 0.33
N THR A 23 5.48 4.88 1.46
CA THR A 23 4.30 4.35 2.18
C THR A 23 3.40 5.47 2.65
N LEU A 24 3.95 6.56 3.22
CA LEU A 24 3.17 7.74 3.60
C LEU A 24 2.42 8.35 2.40
N ILE A 25 3.10 8.53 1.27
CA ILE A 25 2.49 9.09 0.06
C ILE A 25 1.38 8.18 -0.46
N MET A 26 1.61 6.87 -0.48
CA MET A 26 0.61 5.88 -0.87
C MET A 26 -0.65 5.95 0.00
N ASP A 27 -0.49 6.03 1.34
CA ASP A 27 -1.61 6.15 2.27
C ASP A 27 -2.44 7.42 1.99
N GLN A 28 -1.79 8.54 1.69
CA GLN A 28 -2.49 9.79 1.33
C GLN A 28 -3.20 9.67 -0.03
N PHE A 29 -2.57 9.03 -1.00
CA PHE A 29 -3.18 8.75 -2.29
C PHE A 29 -4.44 7.88 -2.15
N GLN A 30 -4.38 6.80 -1.37
CA GLN A 30 -5.53 5.93 -1.12
C GLN A 30 -6.68 6.65 -0.41
N LYS A 31 -6.36 7.48 0.60
CA LYS A 31 -7.37 8.34 1.27
C LYS A 31 -8.04 9.29 0.29
N LEU A 32 -7.26 9.94 -0.58
CA LEU A 32 -7.79 10.87 -1.57
C LEU A 32 -8.60 10.15 -2.65
N SER A 33 -8.11 9.01 -3.15
CA SER A 33 -8.76 8.22 -4.18
C SER A 33 -10.09 7.64 -3.70
N SER A 34 -10.13 7.09 -2.48
CA SER A 34 -11.36 6.58 -1.87
C SER A 34 -12.38 7.69 -1.60
N ALA A 35 -11.95 8.86 -1.11
CA ALA A 35 -12.83 10.01 -0.93
C ALA A 35 -13.41 10.50 -2.27
N GLY A 36 -12.57 10.59 -3.31
CA GLY A 36 -13.00 10.95 -4.66
C GLY A 36 -13.98 9.93 -5.26
N GLY A 37 -13.70 8.64 -5.10
CA GLY A 37 -14.58 7.55 -5.54
C GLY A 37 -15.96 7.62 -4.88
N LYS A 38 -16.01 7.79 -3.55
CA LYS A 38 -17.26 7.96 -2.80
C LYS A 38 -18.07 9.18 -3.25
N ALA A 39 -17.40 10.29 -3.55
CA ALA A 39 -18.06 11.50 -4.04
C ALA A 39 -18.66 11.32 -5.44
N LEU A 40 -17.92 10.67 -6.34
CA LEU A 40 -18.38 10.34 -7.69
C LEU A 40 -19.55 9.35 -7.67
N GLU A 41 -19.46 8.30 -6.86
CA GLU A 41 -20.54 7.32 -6.70
C GLU A 41 -21.83 8.00 -6.18
N LYS A 42 -21.69 8.87 -5.18
CA LYS A 42 -22.80 9.67 -4.65
C LYS A 42 -23.43 10.56 -5.72
N GLN A 43 -22.63 11.26 -6.52
CA GLN A 43 -23.15 12.08 -7.62
C GLN A 43 -23.88 11.24 -8.68
N LYS A 44 -23.33 10.08 -9.02
CA LYS A 44 -23.94 9.15 -9.98
C LYS A 44 -25.30 8.66 -9.48
N LYS A 45 -25.38 8.15 -8.24
CA LYS A 45 -26.65 7.68 -7.63
C LYS A 45 -27.70 8.79 -7.54
N LEU A 46 -27.29 10.02 -7.25
CA LEU A 46 -28.19 11.18 -7.29
C LEU A 46 -28.69 11.47 -8.72
N ALA A 47 -27.83 11.36 -9.73
CA ALA A 47 -28.22 11.53 -11.13
C ALA A 47 -29.16 10.41 -11.62
N ASP A 48 -29.00 9.19 -11.10
CA ASP A 48 -29.86 8.04 -11.36
C ASP A 48 -31.21 8.11 -10.60
N GLY A 49 -31.42 9.16 -9.79
CA GLY A 49 -32.69 9.46 -9.12
C GLY A 49 -32.85 8.85 -7.73
N GLU A 50 -31.79 8.29 -7.14
CA GLU A 50 -31.84 7.75 -5.77
C GLU A 50 -31.98 8.86 -4.71
N ALA A 51 -32.75 8.58 -3.66
CA ALA A 51 -32.94 9.55 -2.58
C ALA A 51 -31.65 9.73 -1.75
N PRO A 52 -31.27 10.97 -1.38
CA PRO A 52 -30.07 11.23 -0.58
C PRO A 52 -29.99 10.44 0.73
N SER A 53 -31.15 10.16 1.35
CA SER A 53 -31.24 9.38 2.59
C SER A 53 -30.92 7.90 2.40
N GLN A 54 -31.23 7.33 1.24
CA GLN A 54 -30.90 5.96 0.89
C GLN A 54 -29.39 5.82 0.63
N ILE A 55 -28.82 6.72 -0.17
CA ILE A 55 -27.38 6.75 -0.49
C ILE A 55 -26.56 6.87 0.79
N ASN A 56 -26.90 7.82 1.68
CA ASN A 56 -26.17 8.01 2.93
C ASN A 56 -26.27 6.77 3.85
N ARG A 57 -27.42 6.08 3.88
CA ARG A 57 -27.59 4.86 4.68
C ARG A 57 -26.77 3.70 4.14
N GLU A 58 -26.73 3.53 2.83
CA GLU A 58 -25.94 2.49 2.17
C GLU A 58 -24.44 2.75 2.35
N GLN A 59 -23.99 3.99 2.20
CA GLN A 59 -22.61 4.39 2.47
C GLN A 59 -22.23 4.12 3.93
N ALA A 60 -23.08 4.50 4.90
CA ALA A 60 -22.83 4.23 6.31
C ALA A 60 -22.77 2.72 6.62
N ALA A 61 -23.64 1.92 6.00
CA ALA A 61 -23.63 0.46 6.15
C ALA A 61 -22.35 -0.16 5.57
N SER A 62 -21.91 0.31 4.39
CA SER A 62 -20.66 -0.12 3.77
C SER A 62 -19.44 0.23 4.61
N GLU A 63 -19.39 1.45 5.17
CA GLU A 63 -18.32 1.89 6.06
C GLU A 63 -18.29 1.09 7.36
N GLN A 64 -19.44 0.79 7.95
CA GLN A 64 -19.51 -0.05 9.14
C GLN A 64 -19.01 -1.48 8.84
N LYS A 65 -19.41 -2.06 7.71
CA LYS A 65 -18.95 -3.38 7.29
C LYS A 65 -17.43 -3.41 7.04
N ALA A 66 -16.89 -2.38 6.40
CA ALA A 66 -15.45 -2.24 6.18
C ALA A 66 -14.67 -2.03 7.50
N ALA A 67 -15.24 -1.32 8.48
CA ALA A 67 -14.63 -1.11 9.78
C ALA A 67 -14.66 -2.37 10.69
N GLU A 68 -15.60 -3.28 10.45
CA GLU A 68 -15.69 -4.56 11.16
C GLU A 68 -14.78 -5.64 10.54
N GLN A 69 -14.42 -5.50 9.26
CA GLN A 69 -13.51 -6.42 8.57
C GLN A 69 -12.05 -6.10 8.90
N GLU A 70 -11.30 -7.13 9.27
CA GLU A 70 -9.85 -7.00 9.48
C GLU A 70 -9.14 -6.84 8.13
N GLY A 71 -8.27 -5.82 8.03
CA GLY A 71 -7.38 -5.66 6.88
C GLY A 71 -6.27 -6.73 6.85
N SER A 72 -5.59 -6.87 5.73
CA SER A 72 -4.56 -7.91 5.56
C SER A 72 -3.39 -7.79 6.54
N THR A 73 -2.96 -6.56 6.79
CA THR A 73 -1.89 -6.28 7.76
C THR A 73 -2.36 -6.47 9.20
N GLU A 74 -3.64 -6.24 9.50
CA GLU A 74 -4.24 -6.53 10.80
C GLU A 74 -4.33 -8.05 11.04
N ILE A 75 -4.65 -8.83 10.01
CA ILE A 75 -4.62 -10.30 10.06
C ILE A 75 -3.20 -10.80 10.32
N VAL A 76 -2.19 -10.23 9.65
CA VAL A 76 -0.78 -10.56 9.94
C VAL A 76 -0.42 -10.23 11.38
N ALA A 77 -0.77 -9.03 11.85
CA ALA A 77 -0.52 -8.61 13.22
C ALA A 77 -1.19 -9.55 14.25
N ARG A 78 -2.44 -9.94 13.99
CA ARG A 78 -3.16 -10.92 14.82
C ARG A 78 -2.48 -12.28 14.81
N LYS A 79 -2.09 -12.82 13.64
CA LYS A 79 -1.37 -14.11 13.56
C LYS A 79 -0.05 -14.09 14.33
N ILE A 80 0.68 -12.97 14.31
CA ILE A 80 1.90 -12.80 15.11
C ILE A 80 1.56 -12.80 16.60
N ALA A 81 0.53 -12.07 17.01
CA ALA A 81 0.12 -12.00 18.42
C ALA A 81 -0.35 -13.36 18.97
N GLU A 82 -1.08 -14.12 18.16
CA GLU A 82 -1.51 -15.50 18.48
C GLU A 82 -0.29 -16.41 18.75
N VAL A 83 0.75 -16.31 17.93
CA VAL A 83 2.00 -17.06 18.11
C VAL A 83 2.75 -16.66 19.39
N THR A 84 2.64 -15.40 19.82
CA THR A 84 3.25 -14.91 21.07
C THR A 84 2.35 -15.04 22.29
N HIS A 85 1.18 -15.67 22.16
CA HIS A 85 0.16 -15.80 23.22
C HIS A 85 -0.32 -14.44 23.76
N THR A 86 -0.45 -13.44 22.87
CA THR A 86 -0.94 -12.11 23.19
C THR A 86 -2.30 -11.89 22.53
N ASP A 87 -3.29 -11.44 23.29
CA ASP A 87 -4.57 -10.99 22.75
C ASP A 87 -4.50 -9.49 22.41
N LEU A 88 -4.93 -9.13 21.21
CA LEU A 88 -5.03 -7.74 20.77
C LEU A 88 -6.51 -7.31 20.73
N SER A 89 -6.83 -6.21 21.41
CA SER A 89 -8.11 -5.50 21.22
C SER A 89 -8.23 -4.96 19.78
N LYS A 90 -9.44 -4.54 19.36
CA LYS A 90 -9.67 -3.99 18.01
C LYS A 90 -8.74 -2.80 17.69
N GLU A 91 -8.57 -1.88 18.63
CA GLU A 91 -7.69 -0.72 18.47
C GLU A 91 -6.22 -1.11 18.37
N GLU A 92 -5.79 -2.11 19.14
CA GLU A 92 -4.41 -2.61 19.08
C GLU A 92 -4.14 -3.34 17.78
N LYS A 93 -5.08 -4.14 17.26
CA LYS A 93 -4.98 -4.78 15.94
C LYS A 93 -4.79 -3.74 14.84
N LYS A 94 -5.57 -2.65 14.86
CA LYS A 94 -5.45 -1.57 13.87
C LYS A 94 -4.09 -0.89 13.91
N LYS A 95 -3.60 -0.56 15.11
CA LYS A 95 -2.25 0.03 15.30
C LYS A 95 -1.14 -0.94 14.87
N ALA A 96 -1.26 -2.21 15.24
CA ALA A 96 -0.30 -3.24 14.89
C ALA A 96 -0.31 -3.53 13.38
N GLY A 97 -1.49 -3.55 12.75
CA GLY A 97 -1.63 -3.65 11.29
C GLY A 97 -0.98 -2.47 10.57
N GLN A 98 -1.13 -1.25 11.08
CA GLN A 98 -0.41 -0.10 10.56
C GLN A 98 1.11 -0.24 10.73
N ALA A 99 1.57 -0.76 11.87
CA ALA A 99 3.00 -1.03 12.07
C ALA A 99 3.53 -2.08 11.08
N VAL A 100 2.77 -3.16 10.83
CA VAL A 100 3.08 -4.18 9.82
C VAL A 100 3.16 -3.56 8.42
N HIS A 101 2.19 -2.70 8.06
CA HIS A 101 2.16 -2.00 6.77
C HIS A 101 3.43 -1.16 6.54
N TYR A 102 3.78 -0.32 7.51
CA TYR A 102 4.97 0.54 7.42
C TYR A 102 6.26 -0.27 7.43
N THR A 103 6.31 -1.35 8.21
CA THR A 103 7.47 -2.24 8.24
C THR A 103 7.66 -2.91 6.88
N PHE A 104 6.59 -3.47 6.31
CA PHE A 104 6.63 -4.09 4.99
C PHE A 104 7.03 -3.08 3.91
N GLY A 105 6.40 -1.91 3.87
CA GLY A 105 6.74 -0.84 2.93
C GLY A 105 8.18 -0.34 3.07
N THR A 106 8.71 -0.29 4.29
CA THR A 106 10.12 0.08 4.52
C THR A 106 11.06 -1.02 4.01
N LEU A 107 10.76 -2.29 4.30
CA LEU A 107 11.56 -3.43 3.83
C LEU A 107 11.59 -3.49 2.31
N MET A 108 10.46 -3.29 1.64
CA MET A 108 10.40 -3.25 0.18
C MET A 108 11.15 -2.04 -0.40
N GLY A 109 11.21 -0.92 0.33
CA GLY A 109 12.07 0.21 -0.02
C GLY A 109 13.56 -0.13 0.08
N VAL A 110 13.97 -0.90 1.10
CA VAL A 110 15.35 -1.40 1.24
C VAL A 110 15.71 -2.35 0.10
N VAL A 111 14.82 -3.30 -0.23
CA VAL A 111 15.01 -4.20 -1.37
C VAL A 111 15.24 -3.40 -2.65
N TYR A 112 14.35 -2.44 -2.94
CA TYR A 112 14.49 -1.56 -4.10
C TYR A 112 15.79 -0.75 -4.09
N GLY A 113 16.13 -0.12 -2.95
CA GLY A 113 17.32 0.70 -2.78
C GLY A 113 18.61 -0.09 -3.03
N VAL A 114 18.75 -1.27 -2.41
CA VAL A 114 19.90 -2.17 -2.60
C VAL A 114 19.95 -2.68 -4.04
N SER A 115 18.83 -3.14 -4.60
CA SER A 115 18.78 -3.61 -5.99
C SER A 115 19.18 -2.52 -6.98
N SER A 116 18.80 -1.26 -6.74
CA SER A 116 19.16 -0.13 -7.60
C SER A 116 20.66 0.21 -7.61
N GLU A 117 21.39 -0.14 -6.54
CA GLU A 117 22.83 0.02 -6.45
C GLU A 117 23.57 -1.08 -7.21
N LEU A 118 23.02 -2.29 -7.20
CA LEU A 118 23.63 -3.46 -7.85
C LEU A 118 23.28 -3.55 -9.34
N LEU A 119 22.04 -3.20 -9.70
CA LEU A 119 21.45 -3.32 -11.02
C LEU A 119 20.72 -2.01 -11.36
N PRO A 120 21.40 -1.02 -11.98
CA PRO A 120 20.80 0.27 -12.32
C PRO A 120 19.52 0.16 -13.16
N GLU A 121 19.38 -0.91 -13.93
CA GLU A 121 18.21 -1.25 -14.75
C GLU A 121 16.93 -1.38 -13.93
N VAL A 122 17.02 -1.69 -12.63
CA VAL A 122 15.87 -1.76 -11.69
C VAL A 122 15.13 -0.42 -11.59
N THR A 123 15.81 0.69 -11.86
CA THR A 123 15.22 2.04 -11.83
C THR A 123 14.46 2.40 -13.10
N THR A 124 14.46 1.51 -14.10
CA THR A 124 13.75 1.72 -15.38
C THR A 124 12.24 1.85 -15.12
N GLY A 125 11.58 2.75 -15.85
CA GLY A 125 10.18 3.09 -15.59
C GLY A 125 9.98 3.90 -14.30
N ALA A 126 11.04 4.54 -13.79
CA ALA A 126 11.00 5.41 -12.62
C ALA A 126 10.36 4.74 -11.38
N GLY A 127 10.67 3.46 -11.13
CA GLY A 127 10.15 2.69 -9.99
C GLY A 127 8.71 2.19 -10.14
N THR A 128 7.95 2.63 -11.15
CA THR A 128 6.55 2.20 -11.36
C THR A 128 6.43 0.71 -11.73
N ALA A 129 7.41 0.18 -12.47
CA ALA A 129 7.50 -1.25 -12.77
C ALA A 129 7.70 -2.08 -11.50
N TYR A 130 8.56 -1.61 -10.59
CA TYR A 130 8.76 -2.25 -9.28
C TYR A 130 7.48 -2.21 -8.44
N GLY A 131 6.80 -1.07 -8.38
CA GLY A 131 5.50 -0.94 -7.71
C GLY A 131 4.46 -1.92 -8.26
N THR A 132 4.37 -2.05 -9.59
CA THR A 132 3.46 -3.02 -10.24
C THR A 132 3.81 -4.46 -9.89
N LEU A 133 5.09 -4.83 -9.93
CA LEU A 133 5.52 -6.18 -9.54
C LEU A 133 5.23 -6.45 -8.06
N LEU A 134 5.41 -5.46 -7.20
CA LEU A 134 5.08 -5.58 -5.79
C LEU A 134 3.59 -5.82 -5.57
N PHE A 135 2.72 -5.08 -6.26
CA PHE A 135 1.27 -5.33 -6.23
C PHE A 135 0.93 -6.76 -6.65
N LEU A 136 1.46 -7.22 -7.78
CA LEU A 136 1.18 -8.58 -8.27
C LEU A 136 1.68 -9.64 -7.28
N ALA A 137 2.86 -9.44 -6.68
CA ALA A 137 3.41 -10.41 -5.74
C ALA A 137 2.71 -10.39 -4.37
N ALA A 138 2.38 -9.22 -3.85
CA ALA A 138 1.79 -9.06 -2.53
C ALA A 138 0.27 -9.27 -2.57
N ASP A 139 -0.45 -8.46 -3.34
CA ASP A 139 -1.92 -8.38 -3.31
C ASP A 139 -2.55 -9.52 -4.12
N GLU A 140 -1.98 -9.89 -5.26
CA GLU A 140 -2.57 -10.89 -6.16
C GLU A 140 -2.04 -12.32 -5.91
N VAL A 141 -0.91 -12.48 -5.20
CA VAL A 141 -0.32 -13.80 -4.91
C VAL A 141 -0.25 -14.07 -3.41
N ALA A 142 0.51 -13.28 -2.64
CA ALA A 142 0.77 -13.59 -1.24
C ALA A 142 -0.48 -13.48 -0.36
N VAL A 143 -1.26 -12.41 -0.50
CA VAL A 143 -2.48 -12.18 0.30
C VAL A 143 -3.49 -13.32 0.10
N PRO A 144 -3.84 -13.74 -1.13
CA PRO A 144 -4.68 -14.92 -1.35
C PRO A 144 -4.05 -16.22 -0.84
N ALA A 145 -2.77 -16.48 -1.16
CA ALA A 145 -2.10 -17.72 -0.78
C ALA A 145 -2.03 -17.94 0.73
N PHE A 146 -1.86 -16.86 1.51
CA PHE A 146 -1.80 -16.90 2.97
C PHE A 146 -3.14 -16.60 3.65
N GLN A 147 -4.22 -16.45 2.88
CA GLN A 147 -5.57 -16.13 3.37
C GLN A 147 -5.55 -14.90 4.29
N LEU A 148 -4.83 -13.86 3.85
CA LEU A 148 -4.70 -12.59 4.57
C LEU A 148 -5.78 -11.60 4.16
N SER A 149 -6.77 -12.00 3.38
CA SER A 149 -7.96 -11.20 3.09
C SER A 149 -9.15 -12.14 3.08
N PRO A 150 -10.36 -11.66 3.44
CA PRO A 150 -11.59 -12.33 3.02
C PRO A 150 -11.54 -12.60 1.51
N SER A 151 -12.14 -13.70 1.06
CA SER A 151 -12.17 -14.07 -0.37
C SER A 151 -12.71 -12.90 -1.20
N THR A 152 -11.84 -12.28 -2.01
CA THR A 152 -12.11 -11.08 -2.82
C THR A 152 -12.64 -11.40 -4.21
N THR A 153 -13.14 -12.63 -4.44
CA THR A 153 -13.59 -13.06 -5.78
C THR A 153 -14.75 -12.21 -6.33
N ASP A 154 -15.40 -11.39 -5.49
CA ASP A 154 -16.46 -10.44 -5.87
C ASP A 154 -16.09 -8.96 -5.75
N ALA A 155 -14.80 -8.60 -5.52
CA ALA A 155 -14.40 -7.20 -5.41
C ALA A 155 -14.54 -6.48 -6.77
N PRO A 156 -15.11 -5.25 -6.82
CA PRO A 156 -15.21 -4.47 -8.04
C PRO A 156 -13.85 -4.30 -8.73
N ALA A 157 -13.81 -4.40 -10.07
CA ALA A 157 -12.57 -4.18 -10.83
C ALA A 157 -11.95 -2.79 -10.60
N THR A 158 -12.77 -1.81 -10.21
CA THR A 158 -12.31 -0.47 -9.81
C THR A 158 -11.44 -0.49 -8.56
N ASP A 159 -11.68 -1.43 -7.65
CA ASP A 159 -10.95 -1.53 -6.39
C ASP A 159 -9.55 -2.08 -6.68
N HIS A 160 -9.44 -3.18 -7.44
CA HIS A 160 -8.15 -3.69 -7.91
C HIS A 160 -7.32 -2.63 -8.64
N LEU A 161 -7.98 -1.80 -9.48
CA LEU A 161 -7.30 -0.72 -10.18
C LEU A 161 -6.77 0.37 -9.23
N GLN A 162 -7.55 0.75 -8.22
CA GLN A 162 -7.13 1.73 -7.20
C GLN A 162 -5.98 1.19 -6.34
N HIS A 163 -6.03 -0.09 -5.96
CA HIS A 163 -4.98 -0.78 -5.22
C HIS A 163 -3.68 -0.88 -6.04
N TRP A 164 -3.78 -1.23 -7.33
CA TRP A 164 -2.65 -1.20 -8.25
C TRP A 164 -2.08 0.22 -8.42
N ALA A 165 -2.92 1.23 -8.62
CA ALA A 165 -2.50 2.62 -8.77
C ALA A 165 -1.75 3.12 -7.53
N ALA A 166 -2.19 2.73 -6.33
CA ALA A 166 -1.50 3.04 -5.09
C ALA A 166 -0.08 2.47 -5.07
N HIS A 167 0.11 1.23 -5.54
CA HIS A 167 1.43 0.62 -5.66
C HIS A 167 2.32 1.26 -6.72
N VAL A 168 1.74 1.71 -7.84
CA VAL A 168 2.46 2.52 -8.84
C VAL A 168 2.94 3.84 -8.22
N VAL A 169 2.09 4.51 -7.44
CA VAL A 169 2.45 5.73 -6.70
C VAL A 169 3.56 5.45 -5.68
N TYR A 170 3.48 4.34 -4.95
CA TYR A 170 4.53 3.90 -4.04
C TYR A 170 5.87 3.70 -4.78
N GLY A 171 5.88 2.95 -5.88
CA GLY A 171 7.08 2.71 -6.68
C GLY A 171 7.69 3.98 -7.28
N GLY A 172 6.83 4.87 -7.82
CA GLY A 172 7.26 6.18 -8.31
C GLY A 172 7.86 7.06 -7.21
N SER A 173 7.23 7.06 -6.04
CA SER A 173 7.69 7.82 -4.87
C SER A 173 9.02 7.29 -4.33
N LEU A 174 9.20 5.97 -4.30
CA LEU A 174 10.46 5.32 -3.94
C LEU A 174 11.61 5.85 -4.81
N GLU A 175 11.45 5.79 -6.13
CA GLU A 175 12.51 6.21 -7.05
C GLU A 175 12.77 7.71 -6.96
N LEU A 176 11.73 8.52 -6.82
CA LEU A 176 11.89 9.96 -6.65
C LEU A 176 12.74 10.27 -5.40
N VAL A 177 12.35 9.74 -4.24
CA VAL A 177 13.06 10.02 -2.97
C VAL A 177 14.48 9.46 -3.01
N ARG A 178 14.66 8.23 -3.51
CA ARG A 178 15.99 7.61 -3.65
C ARG A 178 16.90 8.44 -4.56
N SER A 179 16.40 8.88 -5.72
CA SER A 179 17.18 9.66 -6.68
C SER A 179 17.57 11.03 -6.13
N LEU A 180 16.72 11.67 -5.32
CA LEU A 180 17.03 12.90 -4.60
C LEU A 180 18.10 12.68 -3.54
N LEU A 181 17.97 11.64 -2.71
CA LEU A 181 18.96 11.31 -1.67
C LEU A 181 20.32 10.99 -2.29
N ARG A 182 20.36 10.28 -3.43
CA ARG A 182 21.61 9.98 -4.14
C ARG A 182 22.32 11.22 -4.69
N ARG A 183 21.61 12.33 -4.93
CA ARG A 183 22.23 13.59 -5.36
C ARG A 183 22.92 14.32 -4.19
N ILE A 184 22.55 13.98 -2.96
CA ILE A 184 23.01 14.64 -1.73
C ILE A 184 24.09 13.81 -1.02
N LEU A 185 24.06 12.48 -1.17
CA LEU A 185 25.00 11.50 -0.61
C LEU A 185 26.12 11.13 -1.59
#